data_AF-A0A9Q5CGT3-F1
#
_entry.id   AF-A0A9Q5CGT3-F1
#
_cell.length_a   1.000
_cell.length_b   1.000
_cell.length_c   1.000
_cell.angle_alpha   90.00
_cell.angle_beta   90.00
_cell.angle_gamma   90.00
#
_symmetry.space_group_name_H-M   'P 1'
#
loop_
_entity.id
_entity.type
_entity.pdbx_description
1 polymer ?
#
loop_
_entity_poly.entity_id
_entity_poly.type
_entity_poly.pdbx_seq_one_letter_code
_entity_poly.pdbx_strand_id
1 'polypeptide(L)'
;MPEELKEEPGAAPDASQILGLEQESTQLRRALAGLKIEQREIIEQAYLGELTHKEISAQTGLPLGTIKSRIRLGLERLRHELKDLKQ
;
A
#
# COMPACT_ATOMS: atom_id res chain seq x y z
N MET A 1 -8.07 37.70 -30.44
CA MET A 1 -7.37 37.42 -29.17
C MET A 1 -6.95 35.97 -29.22
N PRO A 2 -5.68 35.61 -28.97
CA PRO A 2 -5.26 34.21 -29.02
C PRO A 2 -5.93 33.42 -27.89
N GLU A 3 -6.37 32.23 -28.26
CA GLU A 3 -7.28 31.30 -27.58
C GLU A 3 -6.90 30.93 -26.15
N GLU A 4 -7.96 30.75 -25.34
CA GLU A 4 -7.95 30.11 -24.03
C GLU A 4 -7.26 28.73 -24.10
N LEU A 5 -6.24 28.53 -23.27
CA LEU A 5 -5.64 27.23 -23.01
C LEU A 5 -6.70 26.33 -22.36
N LYS A 6 -7.36 25.51 -23.17
CA LYS A 6 -8.18 24.40 -22.69
C LYS A 6 -7.22 23.36 -22.10
N GLU A 7 -7.18 23.26 -20.78
CA GLU A 7 -6.56 22.12 -20.11
C GLU A 7 -7.39 20.87 -20.46
N GLU A 8 -6.85 20.04 -21.35
CA GLU A 8 -7.43 18.76 -21.73
C GLU A 8 -7.33 17.78 -20.54
N PRO A 9 -8.44 17.15 -20.11
CA PRO A 9 -8.43 16.19 -19.01
C PRO A 9 -7.81 14.87 -19.50
N GLY A 10 -6.51 14.73 -19.29
CA GLY A 10 -5.73 13.51 -19.62
C GLY A 10 -4.22 13.68 -19.61
N ALA A 11 -3.69 14.76 -19.01
CA ALA A 11 -2.25 15.02 -18.98
C ALA A 11 -1.50 13.90 -18.23
N ALA A 12 -0.53 13.29 -18.92
CA ALA A 12 0.46 12.43 -18.30
C ALA A 12 1.10 13.14 -17.10
N PRO A 13 1.45 12.41 -16.02
CA PRO A 13 1.97 13.03 -14.82
C PRO A 13 3.20 13.87 -15.14
N ASP A 14 3.25 15.09 -14.62
CA ASP A 14 4.40 15.96 -14.80
C ASP A 14 5.63 15.41 -14.03
N ALA A 15 6.82 15.94 -14.30
CA ALA A 15 8.04 15.45 -13.68
C ALA A 15 8.02 15.54 -12.14
N SER A 16 7.37 16.54 -11.57
CA SER A 16 7.22 16.68 -10.12
C SER A 16 6.31 15.60 -9.55
N GLN A 17 5.20 15.30 -10.24
CA GLN A 17 4.27 14.24 -9.88
C GLN A 17 4.92 12.85 -9.97
N ILE A 18 5.70 12.59 -11.02
CA ILE A 18 6.46 11.33 -11.16
C ILE A 18 7.44 11.15 -10.00
N LEU A 19 8.23 12.18 -9.69
CA LEU A 19 9.19 12.14 -8.57
C LEU A 19 8.49 11.93 -7.22
N GLY A 20 7.33 12.56 -7.00
CA GLY A 20 6.52 12.36 -5.80
C GLY A 20 6.05 10.91 -5.65
N LEU A 21 5.53 10.31 -6.72
CA LEU A 21 5.09 8.90 -6.73
C LEU A 21 6.24 7.93 -6.47
N GLU A 22 7.42 8.17 -7.04
CA GLU A 22 8.61 7.34 -6.80
C GLU A 22 9.07 7.40 -5.33
N GLN A 23 9.02 8.60 -4.73
CA GLN A 23 9.33 8.79 -3.31
C GLN A 23 8.33 8.05 -2.41
N GLU A 24 7.03 8.21 -2.66
CA GLU A 24 5.98 7.50 -1.92
C GLU A 24 6.12 5.98 -2.06
N SER A 25 6.40 5.49 -3.27
CA SER A 25 6.64 4.06 -3.53
C SER A 25 7.84 3.53 -2.75
N THR A 26 8.95 4.27 -2.76
CA THR A 26 10.17 3.89 -2.04
C THR A 26 9.94 3.82 -0.53
N GLN A 27 9.21 4.79 0.01
CA GLN A 27 8.83 4.83 1.42
C GLN A 27 7.94 3.65 1.81
N LEU A 28 6.91 3.36 1.00
CA LEU A 28 6.03 2.21 1.21
C LEU A 28 6.82 0.89 1.21
N ARG A 29 7.74 0.70 0.26
CA ARG A 29 8.60 -0.50 0.20
C ARG A 29 9.44 -0.64 1.47
N ARG A 30 10.01 0.46 1.97
CA ARG A 30 10.79 0.46 3.22
C ARG A 30 9.92 0.10 4.42
N ALA A 31 8.72 0.68 4.53
CA ALA A 31 7.78 0.39 5.61
C ALA A 31 7.33 -1.08 5.58
N LEU A 32 7.03 -1.62 4.40
CA LEU A 32 6.71 -3.05 4.20
C LEU A 32 7.86 -3.96 4.59
N ALA A 33 9.11 -3.59 4.29
CA ALA A 33 10.30 -4.34 4.69
C ALA A 33 10.52 -4.36 6.22
N GLY A 34 10.00 -3.36 6.95
CA GLY A 34 10.05 -3.28 8.41
C GLY A 34 8.99 -4.12 9.15
N LEU A 35 8.03 -4.69 8.43
CA LEU A 35 7.02 -5.58 9.02
C LEU A 35 7.63 -6.94 9.38
N LYS A 36 7.02 -7.61 10.36
CA LYS A 36 7.30 -9.04 10.58
C LYS A 36 6.90 -9.81 9.33
N ILE A 37 7.69 -10.82 8.96
CA ILE A 37 7.44 -11.65 7.77
C ILE A 37 5.99 -12.13 7.70
N GLU A 38 5.46 -12.65 8.81
CA GLU A 38 4.09 -13.14 8.93
C GLU A 38 3.01 -12.07 8.70
N GLN A 39 3.28 -10.80 9.01
CA GLN A 39 2.35 -9.71 8.77
C GLN A 39 2.39 -9.29 7.30
N ARG A 40 3.60 -9.18 6.75
CA ARG A 40 3.82 -8.84 5.34
C ARG A 40 3.18 -9.86 4.41
N GLU A 41 3.43 -11.14 4.60
CA GLU A 41 2.89 -12.20 3.73
C GLU A 41 1.36 -12.18 3.67
N ILE A 42 0.70 -12.01 4.81
CA ILE A 42 -0.76 -11.97 4.87
C ILE A 42 -1.31 -10.68 4.23
N ILE A 43 -0.62 -9.54 4.39
CA ILE A 43 -0.98 -8.29 3.73
C ILE A 43 -0.79 -8.40 2.22
N GLU A 44 0.31 -8.97 1.75
CA GLU A 44 0.56 -9.19 0.31
C GLU A 44 -0.52 -10.10 -0.30
N GLN A 45 -0.87 -11.20 0.36
CA GLN A 45 -1.96 -12.06 -0.09
C GLN A 45 -3.31 -11.34 -0.17
N ALA A 46 -3.62 -10.48 0.81
CA ALA A 46 -4.89 -9.77 0.86
C ALA A 46 -5.00 -8.63 -0.16
N TYR A 47 -3.92 -7.87 -0.37
CA TYR A 47 -3.95 -6.65 -1.18
C TYR A 47 -3.31 -6.79 -2.57
N LEU A 48 -2.29 -7.63 -2.74
CA LEU A 48 -1.66 -7.92 -4.03
C LEU A 48 -2.22 -9.20 -4.66
N GLY A 49 -2.52 -10.20 -3.83
CA GLY A 49 -3.13 -11.45 -4.27
C GLY A 49 -4.65 -11.40 -4.41
N GLU A 50 -5.28 -10.27 -4.05
CA GLU A 50 -6.74 -10.06 -4.06
C GLU A 50 -7.54 -11.13 -3.29
N LEU A 51 -6.91 -11.81 -2.34
CA LEU A 51 -7.54 -12.89 -1.58
C LEU A 51 -8.35 -12.33 -0.40
N THR A 52 -9.54 -12.88 -0.21
CA THR A 52 -10.31 -12.62 1.00
C THR A 52 -9.64 -13.27 2.21
N HIS A 53 -9.92 -12.73 3.41
CA HIS A 53 -9.40 -13.32 4.65
C HIS A 53 -9.77 -14.81 4.83
N LYS A 54 -10.91 -15.24 4.27
CA LYS A 54 -11.35 -16.64 4.32
C LYS A 54 -10.53 -17.51 3.37
N GLU A 55 -10.25 -17.04 2.16
CA GLU A 55 -9.40 -17.76 1.20
C GLU A 55 -7.97 -17.89 1.73
N ILE A 56 -7.43 -16.83 2.32
CA ILE A 56 -6.13 -16.87 3.00
C ILE A 56 -6.12 -17.89 4.13
N SER A 57 -7.16 -17.91 4.96
CA SER A 57 -7.32 -18.91 6.04
C SER A 57 -7.38 -20.33 5.48
N ALA A 58 -8.10 -20.56 4.38
CA ALA A 58 -8.18 -21.86 3.72
C ALA A 58 -6.84 -22.31 3.11
N GLN A 59 -6.09 -21.39 2.49
CA GLN A 59 -4.81 -21.69 1.86
C GLN A 59 -3.67 -21.93 2.87
N THR A 60 -3.66 -21.16 3.97
CA THR A 60 -2.58 -21.20 4.97
C THR A 60 -2.85 -22.16 6.13
N GLY A 61 -4.10 -22.60 6.32
CA GLY A 61 -4.55 -23.37 7.48
C GLY A 61 -4.60 -22.56 8.78
N LEU A 62 -4.29 -21.26 8.75
CA LEU A 62 -4.32 -20.40 9.92
C LEU A 62 -5.76 -20.00 10.29
N PRO A 63 -6.08 -19.88 11.58
CA PRO A 63 -7.40 -19.39 12.01
C PRO A 63 -7.71 -18.00 11.46
N LEU A 64 -8.97 -17.76 11.09
CA LEU A 64 -9.42 -16.46 10.57
C LEU A 64 -9.12 -15.30 11.54
N GLY A 65 -9.14 -15.55 12.85
CA GLY A 65 -8.74 -14.58 13.88
C GLY A 65 -7.26 -14.18 13.78
N THR A 66 -6.38 -15.14 13.49
CA THR A 66 -4.93 -14.91 13.27
C THR A 66 -4.69 -14.10 12.00
N ILE A 67 -5.42 -14.39 10.92
CA ILE A 67 -5.35 -13.62 9.67
C ILE A 67 -5.73 -12.15 9.94
N LYS A 68 -6.89 -11.93 10.57
CA LYS A 68 -7.36 -10.58 10.91
C LYS A 68 -6.39 -9.84 11.84
N SER A 69 -5.83 -10.50 12.86
CA SER A 69 -4.91 -9.85 13.79
C SER A 69 -3.58 -9.49 13.14
N ARG A 70 -3.04 -10.34 12.27
CA ARG A 70 -1.82 -10.03 11.49
C ARG A 70 -2.01 -8.85 10.54
N ILE A 71 -3.12 -8.82 9.80
CA ILE A 71 -3.47 -7.68 8.94
C ILE A 71 -3.60 -6.40 9.76
N ARG A 72 -4.40 -6.43 10.83
CA ARG A 72 -4.61 -5.25 11.68
C ARG A 72 -3.30 -4.69 12.21
N LEU A 73 -2.44 -5.54 12.79
CA LEU A 73 -1.16 -5.11 13.37
C LEU A 73 -0.17 -4.62 12.31
N GLY A 74 -0.14 -5.26 11.14
CA GLY A 74 0.72 -4.82 10.03
C GLY A 74 0.28 -3.47 9.47
N LEU A 75 -1.02 -3.26 9.25
CA LEU A 75 -1.57 -1.97 8.79
C LEU A 75 -1.39 -0.85 9.82
N GLU A 76 -1.52 -1.16 11.11
CA GLU A 76 -1.25 -0.21 12.19
C GLU A 76 0.21 0.25 12.16
N ARG A 77 1.14 -0.67 11.97
CA ARG A 77 2.56 -0.35 11.85
C ARG A 77 2.88 0.44 10.59
N LEU A 78 2.34 0.05 9.43
CA LEU A 78 2.49 0.81 8.19
C LEU A 78 1.97 2.24 8.34
N ARG A 79 0.82 2.43 9.02
CA ARG A 79 0.26 3.75 9.28
C ARG A 79 1.19 4.60 10.16
N HIS A 80 1.84 4.01 11.15
CA HIS A 80 2.80 4.73 12.00
C HIS A 80 4.00 5.18 11.17
N GLU A 81 4.67 4.24 10.50
CA GLU A 81 5.86 4.52 9.68
C GLU A 81 5.57 5.60 8.61
N LEU A 82 4.43 5.50 7.93
CA LEU A 82 4.04 6.45 6.87
C LEU A 82 3.49 7.78 7.39
N LYS A 83 3.04 7.87 8.65
CA LYS A 83 2.66 9.15 9.28
C LYS A 83 3.89 9.96 9.67
N ASP A 84 4.91 9.29 10.20
CA ASP A 84 6.17 9.94 10.60
C ASP A 84 6.90 10.55 9.39
N LEU A 85 6.62 10.04 8.19
CA LEU A 85 7.17 10.50 6.92
C LEU A 85 6.46 11.73 6.32
N LYS A 86 5.26 12.09 6.81
CA LYS A 86 4.47 13.24 6.33
C LYS A 86 4.63 14.50 7.19
N GLN A 87 5.55 14.51 8.15
CA GLN A 87 5.86 15.67 9.00
C GLN A 87 7.11 16.42 8.52
#